data_AF-A0AAW7DRP7-F1
#
_entry.id   AF-A0AAW7DRP7-F1
#
_cell.length_a   1.000
_cell.length_b   1.000
_cell.length_c   1.000
_cell.angle_alpha   90.00
_cell.angle_beta   90.00
_cell.angle_gamma   90.00
#
_symmetry.space_group_name_H-M   'P 1'
#
loop_
_entity.id
_entity.type
_entity.pdbx_description
1 polymer ?
#
loop_
_entity_poly.entity_id
_entity_poly.type
_entity_poly.pdbx_seq_one_letter_code
_entity_poly.pdbx_strand_id
1 'polypeptide(L)'
;MFNLLRTALLSSLALSGLTSTAVSYAEVYRYTDAEGHTVFTNTPAPDTTAERITLSPTNSTVMPLPVRKLSPPGMHQAQQHPDDLIRYTELGILSPSADETLRANDRRLAVTVNSQPSLADSHSYQLYLDGQSVGQPQTSPAFYLTEVDRGSHNLKVAVVNAQGKTLQTSATSRFHLRQTTLQDRKRMQPCTLEDYGVRLECPLSEKPKPEAKPFYKKIPGIGKLF
;
A
#
# COMPACT_ATOMS: atom_id res chain seq x y z
N MET A 1 52.92 19.35 7.22
CA MET A 1 53.08 17.95 6.81
C MET A 1 52.40 17.09 7.86
N PHE A 2 51.52 16.20 7.44
CA PHE A 2 50.80 15.16 8.20
C PHE A 2 49.59 15.52 9.08
N ASN A 3 48.46 15.40 8.39
CA ASN A 3 47.11 15.07 8.81
C ASN A 3 47.04 13.69 9.50
N LEU A 4 45.89 13.40 10.14
CA LEU A 4 45.30 12.09 10.44
C LEU A 4 45.85 11.31 11.65
N LEU A 5 45.05 11.22 12.73
CA LEU A 5 44.69 9.98 13.46
C LEU A 5 43.84 10.32 14.71
N ARG A 6 42.55 10.63 14.55
CA ARG A 6 41.61 10.81 15.69
C ARG A 6 40.21 10.28 15.38
N THR A 7 40.13 9.07 14.82
CA THR A 7 38.82 8.39 14.64
C THR A 7 39.00 6.88 14.76
N ALA A 8 39.17 6.40 15.98
CA ALA A 8 38.93 4.99 16.32
C ALA A 8 38.89 4.84 17.84
N LEU A 9 37.71 4.97 18.45
CA LEU A 9 37.34 4.27 19.67
C LEU A 9 35.86 4.53 19.98
N LEU A 10 35.14 3.46 20.32
CA LEU A 10 33.81 3.38 20.96
C LEU A 10 32.61 3.08 20.05
N SER A 11 32.69 1.94 19.38
CA SER A 11 31.55 1.05 19.15
C SER A 11 31.36 0.14 20.37
N SER A 12 30.42 0.47 21.28
CA SER A 12 29.75 -0.48 22.21
C SER A 12 28.88 0.24 23.24
N LEU A 13 27.56 0.35 23.01
CA LEU A 13 26.52 0.06 24.02
C LEU A 13 25.13 0.16 23.39
N ALA A 14 24.57 -0.97 22.98
CA ALA A 14 23.13 -1.13 22.81
C ALA A 14 22.56 -1.58 24.15
N LEU A 15 21.78 -0.76 24.85
CA LEU A 15 20.75 -1.25 25.78
C LEU A 15 19.77 -0.14 26.22
N SER A 16 18.48 -0.45 26.07
CA SER A 16 17.35 -0.02 26.91
C SER A 16 17.04 1.47 27.07
N GLY A 17 15.91 1.90 26.49
CA GLY A 17 15.30 3.20 26.78
C GLY A 17 13.85 3.30 26.33
N LEU A 18 12.98 2.41 26.83
CA LEU A 18 11.53 2.53 26.74
C LEU A 18 11.10 3.69 27.64
N THR A 19 10.93 4.90 27.10
CA THR A 19 10.51 6.07 27.89
C THR A 19 9.00 6.23 27.88
N SER A 20 8.38 5.88 29.01
CA SER A 20 6.99 6.22 29.35
C SER A 20 6.76 7.73 29.29
N THR A 21 5.77 8.17 28.51
CA THR A 21 5.23 9.53 28.60
C THR A 21 4.23 9.58 29.76
N ALA A 22 4.63 10.19 30.89
CA ALA A 22 3.71 10.53 31.96
C ALA A 22 2.83 11.71 31.52
N VAL A 23 1.51 11.53 31.55
CA VAL A 23 0.53 12.61 31.37
C VAL A 23 0.50 13.43 32.66
N SER A 24 0.93 14.69 32.60
CA SER A 24 0.82 15.65 33.71
C SER A 24 -0.58 16.27 33.73
N TYR A 25 -1.31 16.11 34.84
CA TYR A 25 -2.56 16.82 35.12
C TYR A 25 -2.21 18.10 35.90
N ALA A 26 -2.52 19.29 35.36
CA ALA A 26 -2.26 20.57 36.03
C ALA A 26 -3.53 21.07 36.74
N GLU A 27 -3.43 21.30 38.05
CA GLU A 27 -4.52 21.84 38.87
C GLU A 27 -4.32 23.36 39.06
N VAL A 28 -5.35 24.16 38.77
CA VAL A 28 -5.30 25.63 38.82
C VAL A 28 -5.92 26.13 40.14
N TYR A 29 -5.21 26.99 40.86
CA TYR A 29 -5.63 27.61 42.10
C TYR A 29 -5.89 29.11 41.89
N ARG A 30 -6.90 29.67 42.56
CA ARG A 30 -7.23 31.11 42.53
C ARG A 30 -7.12 31.71 43.92
N TYR A 31 -6.46 32.86 44.02
CA TYR A 31 -6.52 33.71 45.22
C TYR A 31 -6.61 35.19 44.81
N THR A 32 -6.95 36.05 45.77
CA THR A 32 -7.02 37.49 45.57
C THR A 32 -5.85 38.13 46.29
N ASP A 33 -5.07 38.95 45.57
CA ASP A 33 -3.93 39.67 46.15
C ASP A 33 -4.38 40.87 47.00
N ALA A 34 -3.42 41.49 47.70
CA ALA A 34 -3.68 42.59 48.63
C ALA A 34 -4.17 43.88 47.95
N GLU A 35 -3.99 44.01 46.63
CA GLU A 35 -4.53 45.10 45.82
C GLU A 35 -5.93 44.80 45.25
N GLY A 36 -6.50 43.64 45.55
CA GLY A 36 -7.87 43.26 45.19
C GLY A 36 -8.01 42.61 43.81
N HIS A 37 -6.91 42.22 43.16
CA HIS A 37 -6.94 41.54 41.87
C HIS A 37 -6.91 40.02 42.03
N THR A 38 -7.70 39.34 41.20
CA THR A 38 -7.78 37.87 41.18
C THR A 38 -6.66 37.28 40.33
N VAL A 39 -5.79 36.51 40.98
CA VAL A 39 -4.64 35.86 40.34
C VAL A 39 -4.86 34.35 40.32
N PHE A 40 -4.55 33.73 39.18
CA PHE A 40 -4.64 32.29 38.96
C PHE A 40 -3.24 31.70 38.82
N THR A 41 -2.93 30.68 39.60
CA THR A 41 -1.61 30.04 39.64
C THR A 41 -1.73 28.52 39.49
N ASN A 42 -0.75 27.91 38.81
CA ASN A 42 -0.61 26.44 38.69
C ASN A 42 0.29 25.85 39.80
N THR A 43 0.75 26.67 40.75
CA THR A 43 1.52 26.25 41.92
C THR A 43 0.96 26.92 43.18
N PRO A 44 0.69 26.17 44.28
CA PRO A 44 0.11 26.75 45.49
C PRO A 44 1.07 27.76 46.14
N ALA A 45 0.59 28.96 46.42
CA ALA A 45 1.37 29.97 47.14
C ALA A 45 1.47 29.60 48.63
N PRO A 46 2.65 29.73 49.26
CA PRO A 46 2.77 29.51 50.69
C PRO A 46 2.00 30.61 51.44
N ASP A 47 1.22 30.17 52.43
CA ASP A 47 0.59 30.99 53.48
C ASP A 47 -0.70 31.76 53.14
N THR A 48 -1.54 31.24 52.24
CA THR A 48 -2.96 31.63 52.16
C THR A 48 -3.88 30.40 52.02
N THR A 49 -5.03 30.43 52.69
CA THR A 49 -6.08 29.39 52.57
C THR A 49 -6.68 29.41 51.17
N ALA A 50 -6.08 28.63 50.26
CA ALA A 50 -6.54 28.49 48.89
C ALA A 50 -7.72 27.51 48.81
N GLU A 51 -8.84 27.95 48.23
CA GLU A 51 -10.03 27.13 48.01
C GLU A 51 -9.92 26.40 46.66
N ARG A 52 -10.07 25.07 46.68
CA ARG A 52 -9.98 24.23 45.47
C ARG A 52 -11.25 24.38 44.64
N ILE A 53 -11.13 24.93 43.43
CA ILE A 53 -12.27 25.09 42.52
C ILE A 53 -12.39 23.85 41.64
N THR A 54 -13.46 23.07 41.86
CA THR A 54 -13.85 21.98 40.96
C THR A 54 -14.59 22.57 39.77
N LEU A 55 -14.00 22.49 38.57
CA LEU A 55 -14.65 22.97 37.35
C LEU A 55 -15.73 21.95 36.91
N SER A 56 -16.99 22.38 36.90
CA SER A 56 -18.10 21.60 36.32
C SER A 56 -17.90 21.44 34.80
N PRO A 57 -18.32 20.31 34.20
CA PRO A 57 -18.20 20.11 32.75
C PRO A 57 -19.02 21.17 32.00
N THR A 58 -18.33 21.98 31.20
CA THR A 58 -18.94 23.02 30.37
C THR A 58 -19.79 22.39 29.27
N ASN A 59 -21.07 22.80 29.20
CA ASN A 59 -21.92 22.57 28.03
C ASN A 59 -21.24 23.17 26.80
N SER A 60 -20.66 22.32 25.95
CA SER A 60 -20.13 22.76 24.66
C SER A 60 -21.30 23.05 23.71
N THR A 61 -21.73 24.31 23.67
CA THR A 61 -22.39 24.84 22.48
C THR A 61 -21.35 24.86 21.36
N VAL A 62 -21.64 24.19 20.24
CA VAL A 62 -20.81 24.27 19.04
C VAL A 62 -20.87 25.71 18.56
N MET A 63 -19.82 26.50 18.83
CA MET A 63 -19.63 27.76 18.15
C MET A 63 -19.42 27.46 16.66
N PRO A 64 -20.06 28.17 15.73
CA PRO A 64 -19.67 28.10 14.34
C PRO A 64 -18.19 28.48 14.28
N LEU A 65 -17.37 27.63 13.66
CA LEU A 65 -16.00 27.97 13.33
C LEU A 65 -16.00 29.36 12.68
N PRO A 66 -15.10 30.27 13.08
CA PRO A 66 -15.02 31.57 12.42
C PRO A 66 -14.79 31.29 10.94
N VAL A 67 -15.74 31.72 10.11
CA VAL A 67 -15.55 31.76 8.66
C VAL A 67 -14.38 32.69 8.47
N ARG A 68 -13.19 32.10 8.33
CA ARG A 68 -12.03 32.81 7.82
C ARG A 68 -12.55 33.40 6.52
N LYS A 69 -12.65 34.74 6.45
CA LYS A 69 -12.82 35.39 5.16
C LYS A 69 -11.65 34.89 4.35
N LEU A 70 -11.90 33.90 3.50
CA LEU A 70 -11.01 33.60 2.40
C LEU A 70 -10.97 34.94 1.68
N SER A 71 -9.86 35.65 1.81
CA SER A 71 -9.43 36.53 0.74
C SER A 71 -9.72 35.77 -0.55
N PRO A 72 -10.42 36.35 -1.53
CA PRO A 72 -10.65 35.69 -2.81
C PRO A 72 -9.31 35.06 -3.18
N PRO A 73 -9.22 33.75 -3.47
CA PRO A 73 -7.96 33.13 -3.80
C PRO A 73 -7.33 34.08 -4.80
N GLY A 74 -6.24 34.72 -4.38
CA GLY A 74 -5.58 35.71 -5.21
C GLY A 74 -5.36 34.95 -6.49
N MET A 75 -5.98 35.41 -7.58
CA MET A 75 -5.85 34.80 -8.88
C MET A 75 -4.37 34.93 -9.21
N HIS A 76 -3.57 33.99 -8.71
CA HIS A 76 -2.51 33.40 -9.47
C HIS A 76 -3.30 32.88 -10.64
N GLN A 77 -3.40 33.71 -11.68
CA GLN A 77 -3.60 33.20 -13.02
C GLN A 77 -2.47 32.18 -13.12
N ALA A 78 -2.79 30.90 -12.83
CA ALA A 78 -1.91 29.81 -13.17
C ALA A 78 -1.77 30.03 -14.66
N GLN A 79 -0.64 30.61 -15.06
CA GLN A 79 -0.40 31.07 -16.42
C GLN A 79 -0.69 29.85 -17.28
N GLN A 80 -1.86 29.84 -17.92
CA GLN A 80 -2.33 28.66 -18.62
C GLN A 80 -1.34 28.51 -19.76
N HIS A 81 -0.48 27.50 -19.63
CA HIS A 81 0.41 27.19 -20.73
C HIS A 81 -0.49 26.83 -21.91
N PRO A 82 -0.15 27.24 -23.13
CA PRO A 82 -0.92 26.89 -24.31
C PRO A 82 -1.23 25.39 -24.41
N ASP A 83 -0.33 24.54 -23.89
CA ASP A 83 -0.49 23.09 -23.77
C ASP A 83 -1.65 22.64 -22.86
N ASP A 84 -1.97 23.40 -21.80
CA ASP A 84 -3.05 23.06 -20.85
C ASP A 84 -4.46 23.24 -21.46
N LEU A 85 -4.56 23.73 -22.71
CA LEU A 85 -5.83 24.00 -23.39
C LEU A 85 -6.42 22.75 -24.05
N ILE A 86 -5.61 21.73 -24.34
CA ILE A 86 -6.08 20.49 -24.97
C ILE A 86 -6.86 19.66 -23.94
N ARG A 87 -8.09 19.31 -24.28
CA ARG A 87 -8.97 18.47 -23.47
C ARG A 87 -9.12 17.10 -24.12
N TYR A 88 -8.98 16.05 -23.31
CA TYR A 88 -9.20 14.69 -23.76
C TYR A 88 -10.66 14.32 -23.51
N THR A 89 -11.40 14.02 -24.57
CA THR A 89 -12.78 13.54 -24.46
C THR A 89 -12.81 12.09 -23.98
N GLU A 90 -11.77 11.31 -24.32
CA GLU A 90 -11.61 9.95 -23.83
C GLU A 90 -10.20 9.75 -23.28
N LEU A 91 -10.11 9.04 -22.16
CA LEU A 91 -8.85 8.57 -21.58
C LEU A 91 -9.14 7.30 -20.78
N GLY A 92 -8.49 6.21 -21.13
CA GLY A 92 -8.77 4.91 -20.51
C GLY A 92 -7.71 3.86 -20.80
N ILE A 93 -7.89 2.72 -20.15
CA ILE A 93 -7.04 1.55 -20.32
C ILE A 93 -7.78 0.59 -21.24
N LEU A 94 -7.15 0.23 -22.36
CA LEU A 94 -7.67 -0.74 -23.32
C LEU A 94 -7.34 -2.18 -22.93
N SER A 95 -6.14 -2.39 -22.40
CA SER A 95 -5.69 -3.71 -21.96
C SER A 95 -4.85 -3.55 -20.69
N PRO A 96 -5.05 -4.38 -19.65
CA PRO A 96 -6.13 -5.37 -19.52
C PRO A 96 -7.53 -4.73 -19.52
N SER A 97 -8.53 -5.50 -19.97
CA SER A 97 -9.93 -5.11 -19.87
C SER A 97 -10.36 -5.04 -18.41
N ALA A 98 -11.41 -4.27 -18.11
CA ALA A 98 -11.96 -4.18 -16.76
C ALA A 98 -12.38 -5.57 -16.24
N ASP A 99 -11.94 -5.89 -15.02
CA ASP A 99 -12.06 -7.17 -14.31
C ASP A 99 -11.50 -8.40 -15.08
N GLU A 100 -10.62 -8.20 -16.06
CA GLU A 100 -9.96 -9.29 -16.77
C GLU A 100 -9.07 -10.11 -15.83
N THR A 101 -9.13 -11.44 -15.95
CA THR A 101 -8.24 -12.34 -15.22
C THR A 101 -7.12 -12.84 -16.13
N LEU A 102 -5.91 -12.35 -15.87
CA LEU A 102 -4.69 -12.70 -16.57
C LEU A 102 -3.92 -13.78 -15.80
N ARG A 103 -3.25 -14.66 -16.55
CA ARG A 103 -2.26 -15.59 -15.99
C ARG A 103 -0.86 -15.18 -16.41
N ALA A 104 -0.04 -14.75 -15.46
CA ALA A 104 1.35 -14.34 -15.70
C ALA A 104 2.29 -14.99 -14.68
N ASN A 105 2.95 -16.08 -15.09
CA ASN A 105 3.88 -16.81 -14.24
C ASN A 105 5.22 -16.08 -14.06
N ASP A 106 5.56 -15.18 -14.99
CA ASP A 106 6.77 -14.37 -15.01
C ASP A 106 6.61 -13.00 -14.34
N ARG A 107 5.43 -12.72 -13.75
CA ARG A 107 5.11 -11.43 -13.09
C ARG A 107 5.21 -10.23 -14.02
N ARG A 108 4.97 -10.42 -15.32
CA ARG A 108 4.94 -9.34 -16.31
C ARG A 108 3.52 -9.01 -16.72
N LEU A 109 3.28 -7.73 -16.99
CA LEU A 109 1.99 -7.22 -17.45
C LEU A 109 2.22 -6.16 -18.52
N ALA A 110 1.57 -6.34 -19.67
CA ALA A 110 1.46 -5.30 -20.68
C ALA A 110 0.19 -4.49 -20.44
N VAL A 111 0.30 -3.17 -20.45
CA VAL A 111 -0.84 -2.26 -20.31
C VAL A 111 -0.88 -1.33 -21.53
N THR A 112 -2.04 -1.23 -22.15
CA THR A 112 -2.27 -0.37 -23.31
C THR A 112 -3.30 0.70 -22.95
N VAL A 113 -2.98 1.94 -23.25
CA VAL A 113 -3.79 3.14 -22.98
C VAL A 113 -4.40 3.66 -24.27
N ASN A 114 -5.58 4.27 -24.15
CA ASN A 114 -6.26 5.04 -25.18
C ASN A 114 -6.46 6.47 -24.70
N SER A 115 -6.29 7.45 -25.60
CA SER A 115 -6.89 8.76 -25.46
C SER A 115 -7.47 9.28 -26.77
N GLN A 116 -8.54 10.07 -26.68
CA GLN A 116 -9.10 10.84 -27.79
C GLN A 116 -9.18 12.32 -27.39
N PRO A 117 -8.60 13.26 -28.17
CA PRO A 117 -7.71 13.03 -29.30
C PRO A 117 -6.43 12.27 -28.90
N SER A 118 -5.62 11.90 -29.90
CA SER A 118 -4.29 11.33 -29.65
C SER A 118 -3.49 12.24 -28.71
N LEU A 119 -2.54 11.64 -27.98
CA LEU A 119 -1.68 12.39 -27.07
C LEU A 119 -1.03 13.57 -27.79
N ALA A 120 -1.00 14.74 -27.15
CA ALA A 120 -0.38 15.94 -27.71
C ALA A 120 1.13 15.88 -27.51
N ASP A 121 1.91 16.54 -28.36
CA ASP A 121 3.38 16.42 -28.40
C ASP A 121 4.09 16.82 -27.09
N SER A 122 3.48 17.73 -26.31
CA SER A 122 3.98 18.23 -25.03
C SER A 122 3.44 17.47 -23.80
N HIS A 123 2.60 16.44 -24.03
CA HIS A 123 1.95 15.68 -22.99
C HIS A 123 2.57 14.29 -22.85
N SER A 124 2.34 13.66 -21.70
CA SER A 124 2.80 12.30 -21.42
C SER A 124 1.78 11.53 -20.60
N TYR A 125 1.73 10.22 -20.78
CA TYR A 125 0.97 9.32 -19.92
C TYR A 125 1.79 8.97 -18.69
N GLN A 126 1.18 9.07 -17.51
CA GLN A 126 1.67 8.51 -16.26
C GLN A 126 0.72 7.38 -15.83
N LEU A 127 1.25 6.16 -15.77
CA LEU A 127 0.51 5.01 -15.27
C LEU A 127 0.62 4.91 -13.75
N TYR A 128 -0.44 4.42 -13.12
CA TYR A 128 -0.50 4.09 -11.71
C TYR A 128 -1.00 2.66 -11.53
N LEU A 129 -0.36 1.92 -10.63
CA LEU A 129 -0.78 0.60 -10.15
C LEU A 129 -1.04 0.73 -8.64
N ASP A 130 -2.27 0.44 -8.21
CA ASP A 130 -2.71 0.52 -6.81
C ASP A 130 -2.42 1.88 -6.15
N GLY A 131 -2.51 2.95 -6.94
CA GLY A 131 -2.27 4.32 -6.52
C GLY A 131 -0.80 4.77 -6.54
N GLN A 132 0.15 3.86 -6.80
CA GLN A 132 1.56 4.18 -6.95
C GLN A 132 1.91 4.44 -8.42
N SER A 133 2.68 5.49 -8.70
CA SER A 133 3.16 5.80 -10.05
C SER A 133 4.13 4.72 -10.52
N VAL A 134 3.91 4.21 -11.71
CA VAL A 134 4.75 3.19 -12.35
C VAL A 134 5.58 3.84 -13.44
N GLY A 135 6.91 3.78 -13.29
CA GLY A 135 7.85 4.37 -14.24
C GLY A 135 7.72 5.89 -14.35
N GLN A 136 8.47 6.46 -15.29
CA GLN A 136 8.39 7.87 -15.63
C GLN A 136 7.24 8.13 -16.62
N PRO A 137 6.72 9.38 -16.69
CA PRO A 137 5.81 9.77 -17.75
C PRO A 137 6.42 9.51 -19.13
N GLN A 138 5.62 8.98 -20.06
CA GLN A 138 6.07 8.69 -21.43
C GLN A 138 4.99 8.98 -22.46
N THR A 139 5.39 9.19 -23.71
CA THR A 139 4.46 9.43 -24.84
C THR A 139 3.86 8.14 -25.41
N SER A 140 4.54 7.00 -25.21
CA SER A 140 4.04 5.69 -25.64
C SER A 140 2.75 5.32 -24.89
N PRO A 141 1.70 4.86 -25.59
CA PRO A 141 0.49 4.36 -24.95
C PRO A 141 0.67 2.97 -24.34
N ALA A 142 1.83 2.33 -24.51
CA ALA A 142 2.12 0.99 -24.00
C ALA A 142 3.11 1.03 -22.83
N PHE A 143 2.76 0.31 -21.75
CA PHE A 143 3.57 0.13 -20.56
C PHE A 143 3.85 -1.36 -20.33
N TYR A 144 5.08 -1.67 -19.92
CA TYR A 144 5.49 -3.04 -19.59
C TYR A 144 5.93 -3.06 -18.13
N LEU A 145 5.09 -3.68 -17.29
CA LEU A 145 5.34 -3.81 -15.87
C LEU A 145 6.03 -5.14 -15.59
N THR A 146 6.90 -5.10 -14.61
CA THR A 146 7.62 -6.26 -14.08
C THR A 146 7.38 -6.36 -12.58
N GLU A 147 7.50 -7.56 -12.04
CA GLU A 147 7.32 -7.84 -10.61
C GLU A 147 5.90 -7.54 -10.08
N VAL A 148 4.89 -7.62 -10.94
CA VAL A 148 3.49 -7.50 -10.51
C VAL A 148 3.10 -8.75 -9.72
N ASP A 149 2.59 -8.54 -8.51
CA ASP A 149 2.15 -9.63 -7.65
C ASP A 149 0.86 -10.27 -8.14
N ARG A 150 0.59 -11.49 -7.67
CA ARG A 150 -0.73 -12.11 -7.90
C ARG A 150 -1.77 -11.40 -7.03
N GLY A 151 -2.99 -11.28 -7.53
CA GLY A 151 -4.07 -10.67 -6.78
C GLY A 151 -4.99 -9.83 -7.64
N SER A 152 -5.74 -8.95 -6.99
CA SER A 152 -6.56 -7.94 -7.65
C SER A 152 -5.85 -6.61 -7.57
N HIS A 153 -5.72 -5.94 -8.71
CA HIS A 153 -4.97 -4.70 -8.82
C HIS A 153 -5.81 -3.66 -9.56
N ASN A 154 -5.53 -2.41 -9.27
CA ASN A 154 -6.20 -1.26 -9.87
C ASN A 154 -5.22 -0.49 -10.72
N LEU A 155 -5.56 -0.31 -12.00
CA LEU A 155 -4.82 0.55 -12.90
C LEU A 155 -5.55 1.88 -13.08
N LYS A 156 -4.76 2.94 -13.22
CA LYS A 156 -5.24 4.28 -13.56
C LYS A 156 -4.19 4.97 -14.40
N VAL A 157 -4.59 5.76 -15.38
CA VAL A 157 -3.67 6.57 -16.17
C VAL A 157 -4.01 8.04 -16.04
N ALA A 158 -2.98 8.88 -15.98
CA ALA A 158 -3.10 10.32 -16.06
C ALA A 158 -2.39 10.85 -17.30
N VAL A 159 -2.90 11.94 -17.86
CA VAL A 159 -2.14 12.75 -18.80
C VAL A 159 -1.52 13.91 -18.02
N VAL A 160 -0.21 14.08 -18.16
CA VAL A 160 0.57 15.16 -17.54
C VAL A 160 1.18 16.05 -18.62
N ASN A 161 1.35 17.33 -18.32
CA ASN A 161 2.05 18.27 -19.20
C ASN A 161 3.58 18.22 -19.00
N ALA A 162 4.32 19.00 -19.79
CA ALA A 162 5.78 19.09 -19.71
C ALA A 162 6.32 19.54 -18.34
N GLN A 163 5.50 20.21 -17.51
CA GLN A 163 5.85 20.63 -16.15
C GLN A 163 5.45 19.58 -15.08
N GLY A 164 4.94 18.41 -15.50
CA GLY A 164 4.51 17.34 -14.60
C GLY A 164 3.14 17.58 -13.95
N LYS A 165 2.40 18.60 -14.37
CA LYS A 165 1.05 18.87 -13.87
C LYS A 165 0.06 17.91 -14.53
N THR A 166 -0.73 17.23 -13.72
CA THR A 166 -1.84 16.39 -14.19
C THR A 166 -2.93 17.24 -14.83
N LEU A 167 -3.23 16.96 -16.10
CA LEU A 167 -4.28 17.61 -16.88
C LEU A 167 -5.59 16.83 -16.82
N GLN A 168 -5.51 15.49 -16.86
CA GLN A 168 -6.65 14.60 -16.83
C GLN A 168 -6.28 13.24 -16.25
N THR A 169 -7.27 12.50 -15.74
CA THR A 169 -7.10 11.15 -15.20
C THR A 169 -8.24 10.26 -15.66
N SER A 170 -7.96 9.00 -15.97
CA SER A 170 -8.95 8.01 -16.35
C SER A 170 -9.78 7.55 -15.15
N ALA A 171 -10.87 6.84 -15.43
CA ALA A 171 -11.47 5.95 -14.44
C ALA A 171 -10.47 4.87 -14.02
N THR A 172 -10.64 4.34 -12.81
CA THR A 172 -9.88 3.19 -12.33
C THR A 172 -10.38 1.91 -13.01
N SER A 173 -9.48 1.13 -13.59
CA SER A 173 -9.77 -0.19 -14.17
C SER A 173 -9.17 -1.27 -13.29
N ARG A 174 -9.99 -2.20 -12.81
CA ARG A 174 -9.51 -3.34 -12.02
C ARG A 174 -9.11 -4.49 -12.92
N PHE A 175 -8.10 -5.25 -12.54
CA PHE A 175 -7.77 -6.53 -13.18
C PHE A 175 -7.31 -7.54 -12.13
N HIS A 176 -7.22 -8.81 -12.53
CA HIS A 176 -6.79 -9.91 -11.67
C HIS A 176 -5.59 -10.63 -12.27
N LEU A 177 -4.52 -10.76 -11.49
CA LEU A 177 -3.34 -11.53 -11.87
C LEU A 177 -3.30 -12.86 -11.11
N ARG A 178 -3.17 -13.97 -11.85
CA ARG A 178 -3.01 -15.32 -11.30
C ARG A 178 -1.67 -15.91 -11.73
N GLN A 179 -1.13 -16.76 -10.87
CA GLN A 179 0.04 -17.58 -11.14
C GLN A 179 -0.35 -19.06 -11.09
N THR A 180 0.22 -19.86 -11.98
CA THR A 180 0.12 -21.31 -11.95
C THR A 180 0.91 -21.84 -10.76
N THR A 181 0.23 -22.51 -9.85
CA THR A 181 0.86 -23.17 -8.70
C THR A 181 1.42 -24.54 -9.07
N LEU A 182 2.31 -25.11 -8.23
CA LEU A 182 2.74 -26.50 -8.39
C LEU A 182 1.55 -27.47 -8.34
N GLN A 183 0.53 -27.16 -7.54
CA GLN A 183 -0.68 -27.96 -7.45
C GLN A 183 -1.51 -27.91 -8.75
N ASP A 184 -1.59 -26.75 -9.41
CA ASP A 184 -2.25 -26.63 -10.71
C ASP A 184 -1.52 -27.47 -11.77
N ARG A 185 -0.18 -27.48 -11.74
CA ARG A 185 0.63 -28.33 -12.63
C ARG A 185 0.40 -29.82 -12.36
N LYS A 186 0.40 -30.24 -11.08
CA LYS A 186 0.11 -31.61 -10.66
C LYS A 186 -1.30 -32.06 -11.07
N ARG A 187 -2.29 -31.16 -11.01
CA ARG A 187 -3.67 -31.46 -11.45
C ARG A 187 -3.76 -31.66 -12.97
N MET A 188 -3.03 -30.87 -13.75
CA MET A 188 -3.00 -31.02 -15.22
C MET A 188 -2.19 -32.23 -15.66
N GLN A 189 -1.08 -32.52 -14.99
CA GLN A 189 -0.21 -33.67 -15.25
C GLN A 189 0.02 -34.44 -13.93
N PRO A 190 -0.88 -35.40 -13.60
CA PRO A 190 -0.77 -36.22 -12.40
C PRO A 190 0.60 -36.91 -12.28
N CYS A 191 1.12 -37.03 -11.06
CA CYS A 191 2.37 -37.71 -10.78
C CYS A 191 2.22 -39.22 -10.96
N THR A 192 3.10 -39.83 -11.74
CA THR A 192 3.33 -41.28 -11.78
C THR A 192 4.33 -41.70 -10.69
N LEU A 193 4.49 -43.00 -10.44
CA LEU A 193 5.41 -43.51 -9.40
C LEU A 193 6.88 -43.11 -9.64
N GLU A 194 7.24 -42.87 -10.90
CA GLU A 194 8.59 -42.50 -11.35
C GLU A 194 8.84 -40.98 -11.21
N ASP A 195 7.78 -40.17 -11.21
CA ASP A 195 7.88 -38.71 -11.13
C ASP A 195 8.29 -38.20 -9.73
N TYR A 196 8.05 -39.01 -8.69
CA TYR A 196 8.29 -38.61 -7.30
C TYR A 196 9.78 -38.45 -7.01
N GLY A 197 10.18 -37.24 -6.60
CA GLY A 197 11.56 -36.84 -6.38
C GLY A 197 12.28 -36.31 -7.62
N VAL A 198 11.63 -36.31 -8.79
CA VAL A 198 12.17 -35.78 -10.05
C VAL A 198 11.51 -34.44 -10.38
N ARG A 199 10.16 -34.40 -10.36
CA ARG A 199 9.36 -33.21 -10.64
C ARG A 199 9.13 -32.42 -9.35
N LEU A 200 9.25 -31.09 -9.40
CA LEU A 200 9.07 -30.20 -8.24
C LEU A 200 7.67 -30.34 -7.62
N GLU A 201 6.67 -30.60 -8.45
CA GLU A 201 5.28 -30.84 -8.07
C GLU A 201 5.00 -32.25 -7.49
N CYS A 202 5.99 -33.16 -7.51
CA CYS A 202 5.89 -34.53 -7.02
C CYS A 202 6.97 -34.80 -5.94
N PRO A 203 6.85 -34.27 -4.72
CA PRO A 203 7.85 -34.45 -3.68
C PRO A 203 7.92 -35.91 -3.20
N LEU A 204 9.12 -36.42 -2.93
CA LEU A 204 9.33 -37.83 -2.52
C LEU A 204 8.54 -38.22 -1.26
N SER A 205 8.28 -37.26 -0.37
CA SER A 205 7.46 -37.45 0.84
C SER A 205 6.01 -37.85 0.56
N GLU A 206 5.48 -37.54 -0.63
CA GLU A 206 4.11 -37.86 -1.04
C GLU A 206 4.01 -39.15 -1.87
N LYS A 207 5.14 -39.84 -2.13
CA LYS A 207 5.14 -41.06 -2.94
C LYS A 207 4.24 -42.13 -2.30
N PRO A 208 3.26 -42.69 -3.05
CA PRO A 208 2.40 -43.75 -2.54
C PRO A 208 3.23 -44.95 -2.08
N LYS A 209 2.89 -45.50 -0.92
CA LYS A 209 3.49 -46.77 -0.47
C LYS A 209 3.01 -47.89 -1.41
N PRO A 210 3.89 -48.83 -1.79
CA PRO A 210 3.46 -49.98 -2.57
C PRO A 210 2.35 -50.72 -1.80
N GLU A 211 1.19 -50.87 -2.44
CA GLU A 211 0.09 -51.63 -1.86
C GLU A 211 0.54 -53.09 -1.66
N ALA A 212 0.35 -53.61 -0.46
CA ALA A 212 0.54 -55.03 -0.20
C ALA A 212 -0.51 -55.78 -1.02
N LYS A 213 -0.10 -56.41 -2.12
CA LYS A 213 -0.99 -57.25 -2.93
C LYS A 213 -1.71 -58.23 -2.00
N PRO A 214 -3.05 -58.40 -2.10
CA PRO A 214 -3.72 -59.43 -1.34
C PRO A 214 -3.10 -60.77 -1.71
N PHE A 215 -2.50 -61.42 -0.72
CA PHE A 215 -1.92 -62.75 -0.85
C PHE A 215 -3.08 -63.69 -1.22
N TYR A 216 -3.24 -64.02 -2.50
CA TYR A 216 -4.24 -64.99 -2.94
C TYR A 216 -4.08 -66.25 -2.10
N LYS A 217 -5.05 -66.52 -1.22
CA LYS A 217 -5.09 -67.73 -0.40
C LYS A 217 -5.28 -68.88 -1.37
N LYS A 218 -4.18 -69.57 -1.70
CA LYS A 218 -4.17 -70.80 -2.49
C LYS A 218 -5.16 -71.76 -1.82
N ILE A 219 -6.33 -71.97 -2.43
CA ILE A 219 -7.34 -72.90 -1.90
C ILE A 219 -6.74 -74.31 -2.09
N PRO A 220 -6.41 -75.04 -1.01
CA PRO A 220 -6.03 -76.44 -1.16
C PRO A 220 -7.31 -77.24 -1.26
N GLY A 221 -7.62 -77.81 -2.44
CA GLY A 221 -8.77 -78.73 -2.50
C GLY A 221 -9.47 -78.94 -3.84
N ILE A 222 -8.84 -78.69 -4.98
CA ILE A 222 -9.37 -79.26 -6.24
C ILE A 222 -8.74 -80.64 -6.41
N GLY A 223 -9.28 -81.61 -5.65
CA GLY A 223 -9.04 -83.02 -5.89
C GLY A 223 -9.55 -83.36 -7.28
N LYS A 224 -8.69 -83.98 -8.09
CA LYS A 224 -9.06 -84.69 -9.32
C LYS A 224 -10.25 -85.61 -9.04
N LEU A 225 -11.30 -85.50 -9.84
CA LEU A 225 -12.17 -86.63 -10.11
C LEU A 225 -12.08 -86.93 -11.60
N PHE A 226 -11.58 -88.14 -11.86
CA PHE A 226 -11.76 -88.90 -13.09
C PHE A 226 -13.22 -89.30 -13.25
#